data_AF-A0A5J4YCL6-F1
#
_entry.id   AF-A0A5J4YCL6-F1
#
_cell.length_a   1.000
_cell.length_b   1.000
_cell.length_c   1.000
_cell.angle_alpha   90.00
_cell.angle_beta   90.00
_cell.angle_gamma   90.00
#
_symmetry.space_group_name_H-M   'P 1'
#
loop_
_entity.id
_entity.type
_entity.pdbx_description
1 polymer ?
#
loop_
_entity_poly.entity_id
_entity_poly.type
_entity_poly.pdbx_seq_one_letter_code
_entity_poly.pdbx_strand_id
1 'polypeptide(L)'
;MQVRQYMRSIIKPGISMTYMCETLEDTVRMLIQAKGLEAGIAFPTGCSLNHIAAHWTPNAGDKTVLQYDDVMKLDFGTHINGHIVDSAFTVAFNPKYDPLLNAVKAATNAGIQQAGVDARLGDVGAAIQEVMESYEIELEGKTHQVKSIRNLCGHSIDAYQIHGGKSVPTVKGGEQGVRMEEGEFFAIETFGSTGLDATCCGAGKGYVHEDLECSHYMKNFGVRHVPLRLPKAKQLLGVIDRNFGTLAFCKRHDF
;
A
#
# COMPACT_ATOMS: atom_id res chain seq x y z
N MET A 1 10.15 -12.17 -5.83
CA MET A 1 9.16 -11.62 -6.77
C MET A 1 9.89 -11.01 -7.96
N GLN A 2 9.77 -11.59 -9.16
CA GLN A 2 10.56 -11.22 -10.35
C GLN A 2 10.33 -9.77 -10.80
N VAL A 3 9.08 -9.29 -10.74
CA VAL A 3 8.71 -7.89 -11.05
C VAL A 3 9.49 -6.90 -10.19
N ARG A 4 9.52 -7.10 -8.86
CA ARG A 4 10.26 -6.23 -7.93
C ARG A 4 11.76 -6.16 -8.26
N GLN A 5 12.36 -7.28 -8.66
CA GLN A 5 13.76 -7.31 -9.04
C GLN A 5 14.01 -6.55 -10.35
N TYR A 6 13.15 -6.71 -11.34
CA TYR A 6 13.22 -5.97 -12.60
C TYR A 6 13.03 -4.47 -12.39
N MET A 7 12.03 -4.06 -11.60
CA MET A 7 11.76 -2.65 -11.37
C MET A 7 12.91 -1.92 -10.66
N ARG A 8 13.71 -2.61 -9.85
CA ARG A 8 14.94 -2.04 -9.26
C ARG A 8 15.98 -1.62 -10.30
N SER A 9 16.00 -2.22 -11.50
CA SER A 9 16.90 -1.79 -12.58
C SER A 9 16.34 -0.64 -13.43
N ILE A 10 15.04 -0.36 -13.29
CA ILE A 10 14.33 0.68 -14.06
C ILE A 10 14.21 1.98 -13.26
N ILE A 11 13.90 1.87 -11.96
CA ILE A 11 13.61 3.00 -11.07
C ILE A 11 14.87 3.82 -10.82
N LYS A 12 14.86 5.07 -11.27
CA LYS A 12 15.93 6.07 -11.07
C LYS A 12 15.34 7.49 -11.09
N PRO A 13 16.01 8.49 -10.48
CA PRO A 13 15.58 9.88 -10.62
C PRO A 13 15.49 10.29 -12.09
N GLY A 14 14.49 11.10 -12.42
CA GLY A 14 14.16 11.52 -13.77
C GLY A 14 13.13 10.64 -14.49
N ILE A 15 12.74 9.49 -13.92
CA ILE A 15 11.65 8.67 -14.50
C ILE A 15 10.29 9.31 -14.25
N SER A 16 9.41 9.31 -15.26
CA SER A 16 8.01 9.68 -15.08
C SER A 16 7.30 8.63 -14.22
N MET A 17 6.47 9.08 -13.28
CA MET A 17 5.67 8.18 -12.44
C MET A 17 4.73 7.32 -13.30
N THR A 18 4.12 7.91 -14.32
CA THR A 18 3.22 7.22 -15.27
C THR A 18 3.96 6.10 -16.00
N TYR A 19 5.10 6.41 -16.62
CA TYR A 19 5.91 5.43 -17.33
C TYR A 19 6.39 4.29 -16.41
N MET A 20 6.76 4.61 -15.17
CA MET A 20 7.17 3.62 -14.19
C MET A 20 6.02 2.66 -13.83
N CYS A 21 4.82 3.18 -13.56
CA CYS A 21 3.63 2.38 -13.26
C CYS A 21 3.23 1.50 -14.45
N GLU A 22 3.19 2.05 -15.67
CA GLU A 22 2.86 1.29 -16.89
C GLU A 22 3.87 0.16 -17.12
N THR A 23 5.17 0.44 -17.00
CA THR A 23 6.23 -0.58 -17.13
C THR A 23 6.06 -1.70 -16.10
N LEU A 24 5.76 -1.36 -14.85
CA LEU A 24 5.51 -2.33 -13.79
C LEU A 24 4.29 -3.20 -14.12
N GLU A 25 3.17 -2.56 -14.46
CA GLU A 25 1.89 -3.22 -14.71
C GLU A 25 1.97 -4.14 -15.93
N ASP A 26 2.67 -3.74 -17.00
CA ASP A 26 2.91 -4.59 -18.16
C ASP A 26 3.79 -5.79 -17.82
N THR A 27 4.80 -5.59 -16.98
CA THR A 27 5.64 -6.69 -16.48
C THR A 27 4.82 -7.67 -15.65
N VAL A 28 3.92 -7.18 -14.79
CA VAL A 28 2.99 -8.03 -14.03
C VAL A 28 2.11 -8.82 -14.98
N ARG A 29 1.41 -8.15 -15.91
CA ARG A 29 0.48 -8.80 -16.85
C ARG A 29 1.17 -9.90 -17.65
N MET A 30 2.40 -9.66 -18.09
CA MET A 30 3.20 -10.62 -18.85
C MET A 30 3.61 -11.82 -17.98
N LEU A 31 4.18 -11.61 -16.79
CA LEU A 31 4.69 -12.70 -15.96
C LEU A 31 3.57 -13.55 -15.33
N ILE A 32 2.44 -12.92 -14.98
CA ILE A 32 1.30 -13.63 -14.39
C ILE A 32 0.38 -14.26 -15.45
N GLN A 33 0.63 -13.98 -16.74
CA GLN A 33 -0.22 -14.39 -17.85
C GLN A 33 -1.67 -13.92 -17.63
N ALA A 34 -1.84 -12.60 -17.50
CA ALA A 34 -3.12 -12.00 -17.13
C ALA A 34 -4.29 -12.51 -17.99
N LYS A 35 -5.38 -12.89 -17.32
CA LYS A 35 -6.54 -13.53 -17.94
C LYS A 35 -7.82 -13.18 -17.16
N GLY A 36 -8.48 -12.10 -17.58
CA GLY A 36 -9.72 -11.64 -16.94
C GLY A 36 -9.57 -11.55 -15.41
N LEU A 37 -10.53 -12.11 -14.68
CA LEU A 37 -10.48 -12.21 -13.22
C LEU A 37 -9.70 -13.44 -12.71
N GLU A 38 -9.28 -14.36 -13.58
CA GLU A 38 -8.56 -15.56 -13.15
C GLU A 38 -7.11 -15.24 -12.75
N ALA A 39 -6.45 -14.29 -13.39
CA ALA A 39 -5.08 -13.91 -13.08
C ALA A 39 -4.80 -12.47 -13.50
N GLY A 40 -4.12 -11.69 -12.66
CA GLY A 40 -3.87 -10.30 -12.98
C GLY A 40 -3.32 -9.44 -11.83
N ILE A 41 -3.50 -8.13 -12.00
CA ILE A 41 -3.16 -7.10 -11.02
C ILE A 41 -4.27 -7.06 -9.97
N ALA A 42 -3.93 -7.19 -8.69
CA ALA A 42 -4.92 -7.20 -7.61
C ALA A 42 -5.39 -5.80 -7.20
N PHE A 43 -4.49 -4.83 -7.31
CA PHE A 43 -4.75 -3.42 -7.03
C PHE A 43 -3.73 -2.53 -7.76
N PRO A 44 -4.04 -1.25 -8.00
CA PRO A 44 -3.17 -0.36 -8.77
C PRO A 44 -1.78 -0.21 -8.18
N THR A 45 -0.80 0.10 -9.03
CA THR A 45 0.57 0.36 -8.58
C THR A 45 0.63 1.66 -7.78
N GLY A 46 0.66 1.56 -6.46
CA GLY A 46 1.00 2.63 -5.55
C GLY A 46 2.45 3.06 -5.73
N CYS A 47 2.66 4.36 -5.87
CA CYS A 47 3.96 4.98 -6.01
C CYS A 47 4.04 6.28 -5.21
N SER A 48 3.39 6.32 -4.05
CA SER A 48 3.26 7.52 -3.22
C SER A 48 4.61 8.11 -2.86
N LEU A 49 4.76 9.43 -3.03
CA LEU A 49 6.01 10.16 -2.80
C LEU A 49 5.98 10.92 -1.47
N ASN A 50 7.10 10.93 -0.77
CA ASN A 50 7.35 11.77 0.39
C ASN A 50 6.29 11.63 1.49
N HIS A 51 5.57 12.70 1.84
CA HIS A 51 4.55 12.71 2.90
C HIS A 51 3.31 11.87 2.58
N ILE A 52 3.07 11.53 1.31
CA ILE A 52 1.95 10.69 0.90
C ILE A 52 2.30 9.25 1.26
N ALA A 53 1.64 8.66 2.26
CA ALA A 53 2.03 7.34 2.77
C ALA A 53 1.62 6.18 1.84
N ALA A 54 0.39 6.21 1.30
CA ALA A 54 -0.21 5.14 0.52
C ALA A 54 -1.18 5.70 -0.54
N HIS A 55 -1.77 4.82 -1.36
CA HIS A 55 -2.91 5.09 -2.26
C HIS A 55 -2.76 6.24 -3.28
N TRP A 56 -1.53 6.51 -3.73
CA TRP A 56 -1.31 7.43 -4.85
C TRP A 56 -0.68 6.72 -6.04
N THR A 57 -1.33 6.85 -7.18
CA THR A 57 -0.84 6.44 -8.50
C THR A 57 -1.22 7.56 -9.48
N PRO A 58 -0.40 7.87 -10.49
CA PRO A 58 -0.69 8.98 -11.41
C PRO A 58 -2.02 8.75 -12.14
N ASN A 59 -2.80 9.81 -12.30
CA ASN A 59 -3.93 9.85 -13.23
C ASN A 59 -3.45 10.24 -14.64
N ALA A 60 -4.33 10.11 -15.63
CA ALA A 60 -4.01 10.56 -17.00
C ALA A 60 -3.60 12.05 -17.02
N GLY A 61 -2.46 12.33 -17.64
CA GLY A 61 -1.91 13.69 -17.74
C GLY A 61 -1.00 14.12 -16.57
N ASP A 62 -0.80 13.27 -15.56
CA ASP A 62 0.17 13.51 -14.51
C ASP A 62 1.60 13.60 -15.09
N LYS A 63 2.34 14.62 -14.68
CA LYS A 63 3.70 14.93 -15.15
C LYS A 63 4.75 14.80 -14.05
N THR A 64 4.40 14.21 -12.93
CA THR A 64 5.30 13.98 -11.80
C THR A 64 6.46 13.13 -12.26
N VAL A 65 7.66 13.56 -11.85
CA VAL A 65 8.93 12.90 -12.14
C VAL A 65 9.58 12.60 -10.82
N LEU A 66 10.07 11.37 -10.66
CA LEU A 66 10.79 10.95 -9.46
C LEU A 66 12.09 11.74 -9.31
N GLN A 67 12.32 12.33 -8.14
CA GLN A 67 13.51 13.13 -7.84
C GLN A 67 14.53 12.34 -6.99
N TYR A 68 15.75 12.87 -6.88
CA TYR A 68 16.82 12.25 -6.09
C TYR A 68 16.50 12.21 -4.58
N ASP A 69 15.86 13.27 -4.07
CA ASP A 69 15.50 13.40 -2.65
C ASP A 69 14.12 12.82 -2.29
N ASP A 70 13.45 12.15 -3.24
CA ASP A 70 12.16 11.53 -2.99
C ASP A 70 12.27 10.22 -2.20
N VAL A 71 11.30 10.01 -1.30
CA VAL A 71 11.02 8.73 -0.65
C VAL A 71 9.72 8.15 -1.22
N MET A 72 9.87 7.24 -2.18
CA MET A 72 8.77 6.61 -2.89
C MET A 72 8.39 5.28 -2.25
N LYS A 73 7.10 5.01 -2.04
CA LYS A 73 6.62 3.68 -1.65
C LYS A 73 6.10 3.00 -2.90
N LEU A 74 6.77 1.94 -3.36
CA LEU A 74 6.31 1.13 -4.48
C LEU A 74 5.52 -0.06 -3.93
N ASP A 75 4.21 -0.03 -4.16
CA ASP A 75 3.26 -0.98 -3.62
C ASP A 75 2.36 -1.49 -4.74
N PHE A 76 2.30 -2.80 -4.92
CA PHE A 76 1.54 -3.39 -6.01
C PHE A 76 1.16 -4.84 -5.70
N GLY A 77 -0.02 -5.22 -6.19
CA GLY A 77 -0.59 -6.52 -5.92
C GLY A 77 -0.71 -7.39 -7.16
N THR A 78 -0.59 -8.69 -6.96
CA THR A 78 -0.84 -9.71 -7.98
C THR A 78 -1.81 -10.76 -7.46
N HIS A 79 -2.62 -11.37 -8.31
CA HIS A 79 -3.48 -12.48 -7.88
C HIS A 79 -3.60 -13.59 -8.91
N ILE A 80 -3.89 -14.80 -8.42
CA ILE A 80 -4.36 -15.95 -9.21
C ILE A 80 -5.61 -16.49 -8.50
N ASN A 81 -6.72 -16.59 -9.23
CA ASN A 81 -8.04 -17.01 -8.75
C ASN A 81 -8.50 -16.27 -7.48
N GLY A 82 -8.17 -14.98 -7.39
CA GLY A 82 -8.48 -14.12 -6.25
C GLY A 82 -7.56 -14.29 -5.04
N HIS A 83 -6.59 -15.20 -5.07
CA HIS A 83 -5.55 -15.29 -4.04
C HIS A 83 -4.54 -14.17 -4.26
N ILE A 84 -4.63 -13.13 -3.43
CA ILE A 84 -3.86 -11.90 -3.59
C ILE A 84 -2.51 -12.01 -2.86
N VAL A 85 -1.46 -11.53 -3.53
CA VAL A 85 -0.19 -11.16 -2.92
C VAL A 85 -0.16 -9.64 -2.85
N ASP A 86 -0.13 -9.13 -1.62
CA ASP A 86 0.10 -7.72 -1.29
C ASP A 86 1.54 -7.57 -0.75
N SER A 87 2.34 -6.70 -1.36
CA SER A 87 3.74 -6.53 -0.98
C SER A 87 4.31 -5.21 -1.49
N ALA A 88 4.72 -4.34 -0.56
CA ALA A 88 5.37 -3.08 -0.85
C ALA A 88 6.88 -3.05 -0.57
N PHE A 89 7.57 -2.02 -1.08
CA PHE A 89 8.89 -1.60 -0.63
C PHE A 89 9.21 -0.14 -0.92
N THR A 90 10.14 0.41 -0.16
CA THR A 90 10.53 1.82 -0.29
C THR A 90 11.73 2.03 -1.23
N VAL A 91 11.50 2.95 -2.16
CA VAL A 91 12.33 3.79 -3.05
C VAL A 91 13.06 4.97 -2.42
N ALA A 92 14.36 4.96 -2.12
CA ALA A 92 15.09 6.19 -1.79
C ALA A 92 16.51 6.16 -2.39
N PHE A 93 16.96 7.30 -2.92
CA PHE A 93 18.31 7.42 -3.53
C PHE A 93 19.29 8.21 -2.66
N ASN A 94 18.79 9.14 -1.86
CA ASN A 94 19.60 9.86 -0.90
C ASN A 94 19.79 9.00 0.37
N PRO A 95 21.04 8.60 0.71
CA PRO A 95 21.33 7.76 1.88
C PRO A 95 20.89 8.38 3.22
N LYS A 96 20.59 9.69 3.26
CA LYS A 96 20.04 10.34 4.46
C LYS A 96 18.76 9.67 4.96
N TYR A 97 18.01 8.97 4.10
CA TYR A 97 16.80 8.24 4.47
C TYR A 97 17.02 6.77 4.83
N ASP A 98 18.24 6.23 4.71
CA ASP A 98 18.52 4.83 5.06
C ASP A 98 18.10 4.47 6.49
N PRO A 99 18.30 5.33 7.53
CA PRO A 99 17.80 5.05 8.87
C PRO A 99 16.28 4.87 8.93
N LEU A 100 15.52 5.70 8.19
CA LEU A 100 14.06 5.59 8.12
C LEU A 100 13.64 4.29 7.43
N LEU A 101 14.27 3.92 6.31
CA LEU A 101 13.98 2.67 5.59
C LEU A 101 14.30 1.45 6.47
N ASN A 102 15.40 1.50 7.21
CA ASN A 102 15.81 0.44 8.13
C ASN A 102 14.83 0.30 9.30
N ALA A 103 14.37 1.41 9.88
CA ALA A 103 13.36 1.41 10.95
C ALA A 103 12.07 0.72 10.51
N VAL A 104 11.50 1.14 9.37
CA VAL A 104 10.25 0.57 8.85
C VAL A 104 10.42 -0.90 8.49
N LYS A 105 11.55 -1.27 7.87
CA LYS A 105 11.83 -2.67 7.55
C LYS A 105 11.97 -3.54 8.81
N ALA A 106 12.64 -3.04 9.84
CA ALA A 106 12.77 -3.74 11.12
C ALA A 106 11.41 -3.91 11.81
N ALA A 107 10.59 -2.86 11.84
CA ALA A 107 9.25 -2.89 12.40
C ALA A 107 8.32 -3.86 11.66
N THR A 108 8.33 -3.87 10.32
CA THR A 108 7.59 -4.86 9.53
C THR A 108 8.03 -6.28 9.84
N ASN A 109 9.34 -6.53 9.93
CA ASN A 109 9.86 -7.86 10.29
C ASN A 109 9.46 -8.28 11.72
N ALA A 110 9.42 -7.34 12.66
CA ALA A 110 8.93 -7.61 14.02
C ALA A 110 7.45 -7.99 14.00
N GLY A 111 6.63 -7.29 13.22
CA GLY A 111 5.22 -7.66 13.00
C GLY A 111 5.08 -9.07 12.41
N ILE A 112 5.88 -9.42 11.41
CA ILE A 112 5.89 -10.76 10.80
C ILE A 112 6.31 -11.83 11.83
N GLN A 113 7.32 -11.56 12.66
CA GLN A 113 7.78 -12.50 13.69
C GLN A 113 6.75 -12.69 14.81
N GLN A 114 5.99 -11.65 15.13
CA GLN A 114 4.96 -11.68 16.16
C GLN A 114 3.63 -12.28 15.65
N ALA A 115 3.44 -12.35 14.34
CA ALA A 115 2.27 -12.94 13.71
C ALA A 115 2.28 -14.47 13.81
N GLY A 116 1.10 -15.05 14.02
CA GLY A 116 0.91 -16.49 14.11
C GLY A 116 -0.48 -16.82 14.62
N VAL A 117 -0.91 -18.08 14.47
CA VAL A 117 -2.20 -18.54 15.03
C VAL A 117 -2.25 -18.23 16.52
N ASP A 118 -3.41 -17.73 16.98
CA ASP A 118 -3.67 -17.23 18.33
C ASP A 118 -2.95 -15.92 18.72
N ALA A 119 -2.08 -15.36 17.87
CA ALA A 119 -1.47 -14.06 18.13
C ALA A 119 -2.55 -12.97 18.23
N ARG A 120 -2.48 -12.15 19.28
CA ARG A 120 -3.39 -11.01 19.46
C ARG A 120 -2.92 -9.87 18.56
N LEU A 121 -3.82 -9.32 17.76
CA LEU A 121 -3.47 -8.25 16.82
C LEU A 121 -2.90 -7.01 17.55
N GLY A 122 -3.41 -6.69 18.74
CA GLY A 122 -2.88 -5.60 19.55
C GLY A 122 -1.44 -5.80 20.05
N ASP A 123 -1.04 -7.05 20.31
CA ASP A 123 0.33 -7.38 20.73
C ASP A 123 1.30 -7.27 19.54
N VAL A 124 0.84 -7.67 18.33
CA VAL A 124 1.57 -7.45 17.08
C VAL A 124 1.81 -5.95 16.86
N GLY A 125 0.78 -5.11 17.04
CA GLY A 125 0.92 -3.66 16.92
C GLY A 125 1.82 -3.02 17.97
N ALA A 126 1.82 -3.55 19.20
CA ALA A 126 2.75 -3.10 20.25
C ALA A 126 4.21 -3.40 19.89
N ALA A 127 4.49 -4.61 19.40
CA ALA A 127 5.84 -5.01 18.97
C ALA A 127 6.33 -4.18 17.77
N ILE A 128 5.45 -3.93 16.79
CA ILE A 128 5.75 -3.05 15.65
C ILE A 128 6.13 -1.65 16.15
N GLN A 129 5.35 -1.06 17.05
CA GLN A 129 5.62 0.28 17.57
C GLN A 129 6.91 0.36 18.34
N GLU A 130 7.17 -0.59 19.23
CA GLU A 130 8.39 -0.63 20.03
C GLU A 130 9.63 -0.62 19.13
N VAL A 131 9.64 -1.47 18.10
CA VAL A 131 10.75 -1.53 17.15
C VAL A 131 10.81 -0.28 16.27
N MET A 132 9.67 0.26 15.80
CA MET A 132 9.68 1.47 14.97
C MET A 132 10.24 2.69 15.74
N GLU A 133 9.74 2.91 16.94
CA GLU A 133 10.04 4.07 17.77
C GLU A 133 11.40 3.96 18.49
N SER A 134 12.10 2.81 18.38
CA SER A 134 13.49 2.69 18.85
C SER A 134 14.52 3.28 17.88
N TYR A 135 14.10 3.69 16.68
CA TYR A 135 14.98 4.27 15.67
C TYR A 135 14.88 5.80 15.65
N GLU A 136 16.00 6.43 15.31
CA GLU A 136 16.12 7.85 15.07
C GLU A 136 16.75 8.13 13.70
N ILE A 137 16.47 9.32 13.16
CA ILE A 137 17.01 9.81 11.90
C ILE A 137 17.38 11.29 12.06
N GLU A 138 18.52 11.70 11.50
CA GLU A 138 18.91 13.11 11.42
C GLU A 138 18.51 13.69 10.06
N LEU A 139 17.70 14.74 10.07
CA LEU A 139 17.31 15.51 8.89
C LEU A 139 17.49 17.00 9.18
N GLU A 140 18.07 17.74 8.25
CA GLU A 140 18.24 19.20 8.36
C GLU A 140 18.94 19.64 9.67
N GLY A 141 19.88 18.83 10.18
CA GLY A 141 20.60 19.07 11.42
C GLY A 141 19.76 18.89 12.69
N LYS A 142 18.62 18.19 12.60
CA LYS A 142 17.75 17.85 13.73
C LYS A 142 17.52 16.34 13.79
N THR A 143 17.57 15.78 14.98
CA THR A 143 17.23 14.38 15.25
C THR A 143 15.72 14.22 15.42
N HIS A 144 15.18 13.21 14.74
CA HIS A 144 13.77 12.83 14.80
C HIS A 144 13.65 11.36 15.17
N GLN A 145 12.84 11.06 16.18
CA GLN A 145 12.36 9.71 16.41
C GLN A 145 11.41 9.31 15.27
N VAL A 146 11.58 8.12 14.71
CA VAL A 146 10.65 7.57 13.72
C VAL A 146 9.35 7.19 14.42
N LYS A 147 8.21 7.60 13.85
CA LYS A 147 6.87 7.33 14.43
C LYS A 147 6.06 6.42 13.54
N SER A 148 5.40 5.42 14.12
CA SER A 148 4.38 4.64 13.42
C SER A 148 3.20 5.53 13.01
N ILE A 149 2.70 5.37 11.79
CA ILE A 149 1.47 6.02 11.34
C ILE A 149 0.26 5.29 11.93
N ARG A 150 -0.30 5.85 13.01
CA ARG A 150 -1.27 5.18 13.89
C ARG A 150 -2.64 4.89 13.29
N ASN A 151 -2.99 5.51 12.16
CA ASN A 151 -4.25 5.26 11.45
C ASN A 151 -4.05 4.54 10.11
N LEU A 152 -2.88 3.94 9.90
CA LEU A 152 -2.66 2.90 8.91
C LEU A 152 -2.37 1.58 9.62
N CYS A 153 -2.81 0.49 9.00
CA CYS A 153 -2.75 -0.85 9.54
C CYS A 153 -2.51 -1.84 8.41
N GLY A 154 -1.88 -2.97 8.72
CA GLY A 154 -2.04 -4.16 7.89
C GLY A 154 -3.45 -4.73 8.01
N HIS A 155 -3.72 -5.82 7.30
CA HIS A 155 -5.07 -6.35 7.20
C HIS A 155 -5.09 -7.84 6.85
N SER A 156 -6.20 -8.52 7.17
CA SER A 156 -6.48 -9.82 6.57
C SER A 156 -6.77 -9.67 5.08
N ILE A 157 -6.54 -10.74 4.31
CA ILE A 157 -6.78 -10.83 2.88
C ILE A 157 -7.68 -12.05 2.62
N ASP A 158 -8.76 -11.83 1.88
CA ASP A 158 -9.66 -12.88 1.42
C ASP A 158 -9.65 -12.97 -0.11
N ALA A 159 -10.25 -14.02 -0.65
CA ALA A 159 -10.34 -14.21 -2.10
C ALA A 159 -11.07 -13.04 -2.77
N TYR A 160 -10.39 -12.35 -3.70
CA TYR A 160 -10.89 -11.14 -4.38
C TYR A 160 -11.24 -9.96 -3.46
N GLN A 161 -10.79 -9.99 -2.21
CA GLN A 161 -11.08 -8.95 -1.22
C GLN A 161 -9.79 -8.59 -0.49
N ILE A 162 -9.18 -7.48 -0.93
CA ILE A 162 -7.89 -7.03 -0.40
C ILE A 162 -7.94 -6.81 1.12
N HIS A 163 -9.05 -6.29 1.66
CA HIS A 163 -9.28 -6.13 3.09
C HIS A 163 -10.35 -7.10 3.59
N GLY A 164 -9.95 -8.23 4.16
CA GLY A 164 -10.81 -9.30 4.69
C GLY A 164 -11.50 -9.01 6.03
N GLY A 165 -11.34 -7.80 6.56
CA GLY A 165 -12.10 -7.30 7.72
C GLY A 165 -11.38 -7.32 9.07
N LYS A 166 -10.25 -8.01 9.22
CA LYS A 166 -9.36 -7.83 10.39
C LYS A 166 -8.28 -6.81 10.06
N SER A 167 -7.99 -5.92 11.01
CA SER A 167 -6.91 -4.93 10.89
C SER A 167 -5.76 -5.25 11.83
N VAL A 168 -4.53 -5.29 11.32
CA VAL A 168 -3.29 -5.48 12.09
C VAL A 168 -2.75 -4.09 12.46
N PRO A 169 -2.91 -3.64 13.72
CA PRO A 169 -2.48 -2.30 14.11
C PRO A 169 -0.96 -2.16 14.03
N THR A 170 -0.49 -0.92 13.85
CA THR A 170 0.94 -0.55 13.83
C THR A 170 1.40 0.16 15.11
N VAL A 171 0.47 0.32 16.07
CA VAL A 171 0.65 0.92 17.38
C VAL A 171 0.03 0.05 18.46
N LYS A 172 0.50 0.19 19.70
CA LYS A 172 -0.11 -0.45 20.86
C LYS A 172 -1.60 -0.07 20.98
N GLY A 173 -2.41 -1.03 21.39
CA GLY A 173 -3.87 -0.90 21.45
C GLY A 173 -4.53 -1.67 20.32
N GLY A 174 -5.60 -1.14 19.75
CA GLY A 174 -6.44 -1.83 18.76
C GLY A 174 -7.63 -2.55 19.38
N GLU A 175 -8.33 -3.33 18.55
CA GLU A 175 -9.52 -4.05 18.97
C GLU A 175 -9.17 -5.14 19.99
N GLN A 176 -9.84 -5.12 21.14
CA GLN A 176 -9.54 -6.06 22.21
C GLN A 176 -10.05 -7.46 21.87
N GLY A 177 -9.20 -8.47 22.07
CA GLY A 177 -9.58 -9.87 21.96
C GLY A 177 -9.51 -10.45 20.54
N VAL A 178 -9.26 -9.64 19.51
CA VAL A 178 -9.09 -10.14 18.14
C VAL A 178 -7.75 -10.87 18.02
N ARG A 179 -7.81 -12.07 17.44
CA ARG A 179 -6.66 -12.94 17.19
C ARG A 179 -6.58 -13.33 15.72
N MET A 180 -5.37 -13.66 15.30
CA MET A 180 -5.15 -14.38 14.05
C MET A 180 -5.61 -15.83 14.20
N GLU A 181 -6.31 -16.34 13.20
CA GLU A 181 -6.87 -17.68 13.16
C GLU A 181 -6.16 -18.54 12.12
N GLU A 182 -6.21 -19.86 12.28
CA GLU A 182 -5.64 -20.81 11.32
C GLU A 182 -6.30 -20.64 9.94
N GLY A 183 -5.48 -20.61 8.89
CA GLY A 183 -5.94 -20.51 7.51
C GLY A 183 -6.19 -19.07 7.01
N GLU A 184 -6.02 -18.06 7.86
CA GLU A 184 -6.08 -16.66 7.45
C GLU A 184 -4.80 -16.22 6.74
N PHE A 185 -4.95 -15.26 5.82
CA PHE A 185 -3.86 -14.59 5.13
C PHE A 185 -3.83 -13.13 5.57
N PHE A 186 -2.64 -12.57 5.76
CA PHE A 186 -2.46 -11.19 6.21
C PHE A 186 -1.42 -10.45 5.37
N ALA A 187 -1.73 -9.20 5.03
CA ALA A 187 -0.72 -8.19 4.72
C ALA A 187 -0.18 -7.64 6.05
N ILE A 188 1.10 -7.87 6.31
CA ILE A 188 1.81 -7.24 7.42
C ILE A 188 2.62 -6.07 6.85
N GLU A 189 2.08 -4.88 7.02
CA GLU A 189 2.66 -3.63 6.53
C GLU A 189 2.78 -2.62 7.66
N THR A 190 3.82 -1.79 7.59
CA THR A 190 4.10 -0.75 8.58
C THR A 190 4.54 0.52 7.89
N PHE A 191 4.22 1.65 8.50
CA PHE A 191 4.50 2.97 7.94
C PHE A 191 5.18 3.82 9.00
N GLY A 192 6.41 4.24 8.72
CA GLY A 192 7.17 5.16 9.56
C GLY A 192 7.12 6.58 9.00
N SER A 193 7.00 7.56 9.88
CA SER A 193 7.01 8.98 9.54
C SER A 193 7.98 9.75 10.43
N THR A 194 8.64 10.75 9.86
CA THR A 194 9.43 11.73 10.61
C THR A 194 8.56 12.83 11.21
N GLY A 195 7.31 12.96 10.73
CA GLY A 195 6.35 13.95 11.19
C GLY A 195 6.70 15.41 10.86
N LEU A 196 7.69 15.64 9.99
CA LEU A 196 8.20 16.97 9.64
C LEU A 196 7.30 17.76 8.69
N ASP A 197 6.35 17.13 8.01
CA ASP A 197 5.47 17.84 7.07
C ASP A 197 4.29 18.52 7.78
N ALA A 198 4.06 19.78 7.41
CA ALA A 198 3.00 20.65 7.89
C ALA A 198 1.65 20.41 7.17
N THR A 199 1.64 19.69 6.04
CA THR A 199 0.40 19.25 5.37
C THR A 199 -0.35 18.21 6.21
N CYS A 200 0.35 17.45 7.06
CA CYS A 200 -0.25 16.81 8.21
C CYS A 200 -0.82 17.91 9.13
N CYS A 201 -2.06 18.31 8.91
CA CYS A 201 -2.83 19.21 9.77
C CYS A 201 -2.95 18.57 11.17
N GLY A 202 -1.88 18.71 11.96
CA GLY A 202 -1.59 17.90 13.13
C GLY A 202 -0.11 17.51 13.22
N ALA A 203 0.77 18.52 13.28
CA ALA A 203 2.21 18.44 13.54
C ALA A 203 2.71 17.07 14.05
N GLY A 204 3.64 16.42 13.34
CA GLY A 204 4.56 15.50 13.99
C GLY A 204 3.99 14.19 14.55
N LYS A 205 2.76 13.78 14.22
CA LYS A 205 2.04 12.77 15.03
C LYS A 205 1.90 11.36 14.43
N GLY A 206 2.48 11.10 13.26
CA GLY A 206 2.30 9.79 12.59
C GLY A 206 0.81 9.55 12.30
N TYR A 207 0.20 10.39 11.48
CA TYR A 207 -1.22 10.30 11.15
C TYR A 207 -1.47 10.80 9.72
N VAL A 208 -2.23 10.06 8.92
CA VAL A 208 -2.57 10.42 7.54
C VAL A 208 -3.98 11.00 7.45
N HIS A 209 -4.20 11.84 6.44
CA HIS A 209 -5.50 12.38 6.05
C HIS A 209 -5.62 12.27 4.53
N GLU A 210 -6.85 12.40 4.01
CA GLU A 210 -7.07 12.44 2.57
C GLU A 210 -6.52 13.74 1.98
N ASP A 211 -5.77 13.63 0.88
CA ASP A 211 -5.19 14.75 0.13
C ASP A 211 -5.07 14.36 -1.36
N LEU A 212 -4.81 15.36 -2.21
CA LEU A 212 -4.65 15.24 -3.66
C LEU A 212 -5.88 14.66 -4.40
N GLU A 213 -5.74 14.42 -5.70
CA GLU A 213 -6.79 13.82 -6.50
C GLU A 213 -6.85 12.30 -6.29
N CYS A 214 -8.05 11.78 -6.01
CA CYS A 214 -8.28 10.35 -5.90
C CYS A 214 -7.98 9.63 -7.22
N SER A 215 -7.22 8.54 -7.12
CA SER A 215 -6.83 7.67 -8.25
C SER A 215 -7.30 6.23 -8.07
N HIS A 216 -7.48 5.77 -6.83
CA HIS A 216 -7.85 4.39 -6.51
C HIS A 216 -9.35 4.27 -6.23
N TYR A 217 -9.97 3.25 -6.82
CA TYR A 217 -11.38 2.94 -6.65
C TYR A 217 -11.53 1.44 -6.42
N MET A 218 -12.53 1.04 -5.64
CA MET A 218 -12.85 -0.36 -5.43
C MET A 218 -14.35 -0.51 -5.21
N LYS A 219 -14.94 -1.58 -5.75
CA LYS A 219 -16.34 -1.90 -5.47
C LYS A 219 -16.46 -2.41 -4.04
N ASN A 220 -17.44 -1.89 -3.29
CA ASN A 220 -17.71 -2.41 -1.96
C ASN A 220 -18.16 -3.88 -2.04
N PHE A 221 -17.38 -4.77 -1.42
CA PHE A 221 -17.57 -6.22 -1.47
C PHE A 221 -18.95 -6.67 -0.97
N GLY A 222 -19.47 -6.03 0.08
CA GLY A 222 -20.74 -6.42 0.71
C GLY A 222 -22.00 -5.95 -0.04
N VAL A 223 -21.85 -5.11 -1.07
CA VAL A 223 -22.99 -4.53 -1.79
C VAL A 223 -23.49 -5.49 -2.88
N ARG A 224 -24.75 -5.94 -2.72
CA ARG A 224 -25.47 -6.73 -3.73
C ARG A 224 -25.78 -5.92 -4.98
N HIS A 225 -26.26 -6.59 -6.04
CA HIS A 225 -26.66 -5.94 -7.28
C HIS A 225 -27.61 -4.75 -7.05
N VAL A 226 -27.27 -3.59 -7.60
CA VAL A 226 -28.08 -2.36 -7.54
C VAL A 226 -28.58 -2.03 -8.95
N PRO A 227 -29.90 -1.96 -9.19
CA PRO A 227 -30.43 -1.60 -10.49
C PRO A 227 -30.20 -0.10 -10.77
N LEU A 228 -29.31 0.22 -11.71
CA LEU A 228 -29.01 1.58 -12.12
C LEU A 228 -29.89 2.03 -13.30
N ARG A 229 -30.52 3.20 -13.17
CA ARG A 229 -31.37 3.81 -14.22
C ARG A 229 -30.57 4.62 -15.24
N LEU A 230 -29.47 5.24 -14.83
CA LEU A 230 -28.64 6.08 -15.70
C LEU A 230 -27.79 5.21 -16.64
N PRO A 231 -27.92 5.35 -17.99
CA PRO A 231 -27.23 4.46 -18.94
C PRO A 231 -25.70 4.45 -18.78
N LYS A 232 -25.07 5.61 -18.60
CA LYS A 232 -23.61 5.71 -18.41
C LYS A 232 -23.13 5.05 -17.11
N ALA A 233 -23.88 5.21 -16.02
CA ALA A 233 -23.54 4.57 -14.74
C ALA A 233 -23.70 3.05 -14.83
N LYS A 234 -24.75 2.57 -15.50
CA LYS A 234 -24.96 1.14 -15.78
C LYS A 234 -23.83 0.57 -16.65
N GLN A 235 -23.41 1.29 -17.68
CA GLN A 235 -22.29 0.89 -18.53
C GLN A 235 -20.99 0.80 -17.72
N LEU A 236 -20.66 1.82 -16.93
CA LEU A 236 -19.46 1.84 -16.10
C LEU A 236 -19.46 0.70 -15.06
N LEU A 237 -20.58 0.47 -14.36
CA LEU A 237 -20.68 -0.65 -13.42
C LEU A 237 -20.51 -2.01 -14.14
N GLY A 238 -21.08 -2.18 -15.33
CA GLY A 238 -20.91 -3.41 -16.10
C GLY A 238 -19.47 -3.64 -16.56
N VAL A 239 -18.71 -2.58 -16.79
CA VAL A 239 -17.28 -2.63 -17.07
C VAL A 239 -16.49 -3.00 -15.80
N ILE A 240 -16.79 -2.36 -14.67
CA ILE A 240 -16.17 -2.68 -13.37
C ILE A 240 -16.38 -4.15 -13.01
N ASP A 241 -17.62 -4.63 -13.11
CA ASP A 241 -17.99 -6.01 -12.77
C ASP A 241 -17.27 -7.04 -13.66
N ARG A 242 -17.06 -6.71 -14.94
CA ARG A 242 -16.41 -7.62 -15.90
C ARG A 242 -14.89 -7.69 -15.71
N ASN A 243 -14.26 -6.53 -15.48
CA ASN A 243 -12.80 -6.40 -15.52
C ASN A 243 -12.15 -6.50 -14.14
N PHE A 244 -12.84 -6.11 -13.06
CA PHE A 244 -12.26 -6.04 -11.71
C PHE A 244 -13.07 -6.80 -10.66
N GLY A 245 -14.39 -6.94 -10.85
CA GLY A 245 -15.26 -7.52 -9.84
C GLY A 245 -15.20 -6.69 -8.56
N THR A 246 -14.54 -7.21 -7.52
CA THR A 246 -14.30 -6.54 -6.23
C THR A 246 -12.84 -6.14 -6.00
N LEU A 247 -11.94 -6.43 -6.95
CA LEU A 247 -10.57 -5.95 -6.91
C LEU A 247 -10.52 -4.42 -7.12
N ALA A 248 -9.47 -3.80 -6.57
CA ALA A 248 -9.26 -2.36 -6.74
C ALA A 248 -8.73 -2.05 -8.14
N PHE A 249 -9.06 -0.86 -8.65
CA PHE A 249 -8.66 -0.36 -9.96
C PHE A 249 -8.36 1.13 -9.91
N CYS A 250 -7.75 1.68 -10.96
CA CYS A 250 -7.50 3.12 -11.09
C CYS A 250 -7.97 3.67 -12.44
N LYS A 251 -8.00 5.00 -12.58
CA LYS A 251 -8.45 5.66 -13.83
C LYS A 251 -7.60 5.32 -15.06
N ARG A 252 -6.35 4.90 -14.88
CA ARG A 252 -5.44 4.49 -15.97
C ARG A 252 -5.69 3.08 -16.46
N HIS A 253 -6.34 2.23 -15.66
CA HIS A 253 -6.59 0.85 -16.08
C HIS A 253 -7.62 0.87 -17.21
N ASP A 254 -7.16 0.52 -18.41
CA ASP A 254 -8.00 0.48 -19.59
C ASP A 254 -9.09 -0.59 -19.48
N PHE A 255 -10.18 -0.36 -20.22
CA PHE A 255 -11.41 -1.17 -20.22
C PHE A 255 -11.64 -1.87 -21.56
#